data_AF-A0A6V7HQQ2-F1
#
_entry.id   AF-A0A6V7HQQ2-F1
#
_cell.length_a   1.000
_cell.length_b   1.000
_cell.length_c   1.000
_cell.angle_alpha   90.00
_cell.angle_beta   90.00
_cell.angle_gamma   90.00
#
_symmetry.space_group_name_H-M   'P 1'
#
loop_
_entity.id
_entity.type
_entity.pdbx_description
1 polymer ?
#
loop_
_entity_poly.entity_id
_entity_poly.type
_entity_poly.pdbx_seq_one_letter_code
_entity_poly.pdbx_strand_id
1 'polypeptide(L)'
;NEYFVAGDDTKAIESYTKSLAYAKSREQMACAHANRSAALYRMKMYRECIIDVREALDLDYPEEKRKKLEERGLKAMAALAKLLNIEYDESKKNMKSKDVFDIDSMVKDKIPLIDTENNEDTKNGNGNINGSEIVAVPCEPSSSGTYIKPRYLVYPEHMSFPYGPSKEAPANSDGVEIVYNEKYGRHLVATKEFKPGDILTMEKPFAWVIYRD
;
A
#
# COMPACT_ATOMS: atom_id res chain seq x y z
N ASN A 1 20.61 2.24 13.16
CA ASN A 1 21.82 1.45 12.84
C ASN A 1 22.05 0.31 13.83
N GLU A 2 21.99 0.52 15.14
CA GLU A 2 22.22 -0.55 16.14
C GLU A 2 21.32 -1.78 15.91
N TYR A 3 20.00 -1.59 15.78
CA TYR A 3 19.07 -2.69 15.49
C TYR A 3 19.41 -3.45 14.19
N PHE A 4 19.84 -2.73 13.15
CA PHE A 4 20.23 -3.34 11.88
C PHE A 4 21.48 -4.22 12.02
N VAL A 5 22.49 -3.73 12.74
CA VAL A 5 23.72 -4.49 13.04
C VAL A 5 23.42 -5.71 13.90
N ALA A 6 22.49 -5.58 14.86
CA ALA A 6 22.00 -6.70 15.67
C ALA A 6 21.16 -7.72 14.88
N GLY A 7 20.78 -7.41 13.63
CA GLY A 7 19.96 -8.29 12.78
C GLY A 7 18.46 -8.18 13.03
N ASP A 8 18.02 -7.27 13.90
CA ASP A 8 16.60 -6.95 14.09
C ASP A 8 16.15 -5.94 13.01
N ASP A 9 15.92 -6.46 11.81
CA ASP A 9 15.53 -5.65 10.66
C ASP A 9 14.15 -4.98 10.84
N THR A 10 13.25 -5.60 11.61
CA THR A 10 11.93 -5.03 11.96
C THR A 10 12.06 -3.73 12.75
N LYS A 11 12.78 -3.74 13.88
CA LYS A 11 13.00 -2.52 14.67
C LYS A 11 13.90 -1.52 13.95
N ALA A 12 14.79 -2.01 13.07
CA ALA A 12 15.58 -1.12 12.23
C ALA A 12 14.67 -0.29 11.31
N ILE A 13 13.71 -0.92 10.62
CA ILE A 13 12.75 -0.22 9.74
C ILE A 13 11.91 0.79 10.52
N GLU A 14 11.40 0.43 11.70
CA GLU A 14 10.65 1.35 12.56
C GLU A 14 11.50 2.55 12.96
N SER A 15 12.75 2.30 13.39
CA SER A 15 13.68 3.34 13.80
C SER A 15 14.07 4.26 12.65
N TYR A 16 14.29 3.73 11.44
CA TYR A 16 14.57 4.55 10.26
C TYR A 16 13.36 5.36 9.81
N THR A 17 12.16 4.79 9.90
CA THR A 17 10.91 5.51 9.60
C THR A 17 10.70 6.65 10.59
N LYS A 18 10.97 6.41 11.88
CA LYS A 18 10.99 7.46 12.90
C LYS A 18 12.05 8.51 12.58
N SER A 19 13.26 8.10 12.18
CA SER A 19 14.33 9.01 11.78
C SER A 19 13.95 9.90 10.59
N LEU A 20 13.19 9.38 9.62
CA LEU A 20 12.67 10.17 8.50
C LEU A 20 11.71 11.26 8.98
N ALA A 21 10.81 10.94 9.92
CA ALA A 21 9.87 11.92 10.49
C ALA A 21 10.55 13.07 11.25
N TYR A 22 11.75 12.85 11.79
CA TYR A 22 12.55 13.88 12.48
C TYR A 22 13.64 14.51 11.62
N ALA A 23 13.83 14.06 10.37
CA ALA A 23 14.87 14.58 9.50
C ALA A 23 14.58 16.04 9.17
N LYS A 24 15.60 16.90 9.28
CA LYS A 24 15.50 18.34 9.03
C LYS A 24 16.12 18.76 7.70
N SER A 25 16.89 17.88 7.08
CA SER A 25 17.61 18.15 5.84
C SER A 25 17.43 17.01 4.84
N ARG A 26 17.60 17.32 3.55
CA ARG A 26 17.51 16.35 2.46
C ARG A 26 18.58 15.28 2.57
N GLU A 27 19.78 15.61 3.05
CA GLU A 27 20.87 14.64 3.28
C GLU A 27 20.50 13.64 4.38
N GLN A 28 19.87 14.11 5.46
CA GLN A 28 19.40 13.24 6.56
C GLN A 28 18.29 12.31 6.07
N MET A 29 17.35 12.83 5.28
CA MET A 29 16.31 12.03 4.65
C MET A 29 16.92 10.98 3.71
N ALA A 30 17.88 11.37 2.87
CA ALA A 30 18.58 10.49 1.95
C ALA A 30 19.28 9.35 2.68
N CYS A 31 19.99 9.68 3.76
CA CYS A 31 20.66 8.68 4.61
C CYS A 31 19.66 7.71 5.26
N ALA A 32 18.52 8.21 5.73
CA ALA A 32 17.50 7.38 6.37
C ALA A 32 16.82 6.45 5.36
N HIS A 33 16.45 6.93 4.17
CA HIS A 33 15.95 6.08 3.07
C HIS A 33 16.99 5.02 2.66
N ALA A 34 18.25 5.42 2.48
CA ALA A 34 19.34 4.51 2.12
C ALA A 34 19.61 3.44 3.19
N ASN A 35 19.44 3.75 4.47
CA ASN A 35 19.60 2.77 5.55
C ASN A 35 18.36 1.86 5.67
N ARG A 36 17.16 2.41 5.48
CA ARG A 36 15.90 1.65 5.51
C ARG A 36 15.82 0.65 4.36
N SER A 37 16.29 1.01 3.15
CA SER A 37 16.37 0.07 2.03
C SER A 37 17.26 -1.15 2.32
N ALA A 38 18.28 -1.02 3.19
CA ALA A 38 19.12 -2.14 3.58
C ALA A 38 18.34 -3.19 4.39
N ALA A 39 17.54 -2.73 5.35
CA ALA A 39 16.71 -3.59 6.19
C ALA A 39 15.57 -4.21 5.38
N LEU A 40 14.90 -3.42 4.53
CA LEU A 40 13.86 -3.90 3.62
C LEU A 40 14.38 -5.00 2.68
N TYR A 41 15.58 -4.82 2.13
CA TYR A 41 16.22 -5.84 1.31
C TYR A 41 16.44 -7.16 2.06
N ARG A 42 16.93 -7.13 3.31
CA ARG A 42 17.11 -8.33 4.14
C ARG A 42 15.79 -9.03 4.44
N MET A 43 14.72 -8.26 4.62
CA MET A 43 13.37 -8.78 4.80
C MET A 43 12.68 -9.24 3.49
N LYS A 44 13.39 -9.22 2.34
CA LYS A 44 12.86 -9.56 1.02
C LYS A 44 11.69 -8.68 0.55
N MET A 45 11.54 -7.51 1.16
CA MET A 45 10.58 -6.47 0.75
C MET A 45 11.21 -5.67 -0.40
N TYR A 46 11.37 -6.33 -1.55
CA TYR A 46 12.17 -5.81 -2.65
C TYR A 46 11.54 -4.58 -3.30
N ARG A 47 10.20 -4.53 -3.40
CA ARG A 47 9.49 -3.39 -3.98
C ARG A 47 9.74 -2.11 -3.17
N GLU A 48 9.59 -2.21 -1.87
CA GLU A 48 9.80 -1.13 -0.91
C GLU A 48 11.27 -0.72 -0.85
N CYS A 49 12.20 -1.69 -0.93
CA CYS A 49 13.62 -1.43 -1.03
C CYS A 49 13.96 -0.56 -2.26
N ILE A 50 13.39 -0.88 -3.43
CA ILE A 50 13.65 -0.14 -4.67
C ILE A 50 13.11 1.30 -4.58
N ILE A 51 11.92 1.47 -3.98
CA ILE A 51 11.35 2.81 -3.72
C ILE A 51 12.31 3.63 -2.87
N ASP A 52 12.77 3.10 -1.74
CA ASP A 52 13.70 3.82 -0.86
C ASP A 52 15.06 4.09 -1.51
N VAL A 53 15.55 3.20 -2.39
CA VAL A 53 16.76 3.46 -3.18
C VAL A 53 16.54 4.65 -4.11
N ARG A 54 15.42 4.70 -4.82
CA ARG A 54 15.08 5.81 -5.72
C ARG A 54 14.96 7.13 -4.96
N GLU A 55 14.22 7.15 -3.85
CA GLU A 55 14.07 8.36 -3.03
C GLU A 55 15.42 8.87 -2.52
N ALA A 56 16.30 7.97 -2.06
CA ALA A 56 17.64 8.37 -1.64
C ALA A 56 18.46 8.97 -2.79
N LEU A 57 18.36 8.44 -4.02
CA LEU A 57 19.08 8.95 -5.19
C LEU A 57 18.49 10.26 -5.74
N ASP A 58 17.21 10.55 -5.46
CA ASP A 58 16.53 11.80 -5.80
C ASP A 58 16.81 12.93 -4.77
N LEU A 59 17.29 12.56 -3.59
CA LEU A 59 17.76 13.46 -2.55
C LEU A 59 19.29 13.63 -2.63
N ASP A 60 19.85 14.35 -1.67
CA ASP A 60 21.28 14.67 -1.60
C ASP A 60 22.09 13.53 -0.94
N TYR A 61 21.98 12.30 -1.48
CA TYR A 61 22.78 11.17 -0.99
C TYR A 61 24.25 11.29 -1.45
N PRO A 62 25.24 11.08 -0.56
CA PRO A 62 26.65 11.23 -0.91
C PRO A 62 27.08 10.35 -2.10
N GLU A 63 27.65 10.97 -3.13
CA GLU A 63 28.11 10.32 -4.36
C GLU A 63 29.01 9.10 -4.10
N GLU A 64 29.94 9.22 -3.15
CA GLU A 64 30.86 8.14 -2.75
C GLU A 64 30.14 6.86 -2.29
N LYS A 65 28.92 7.00 -1.76
CA LYS A 65 28.12 5.90 -1.22
C LYS A 65 27.06 5.40 -2.20
N ARG A 66 26.75 6.15 -3.27
CA ARG A 66 25.72 5.81 -4.26
C ARG A 66 25.95 4.45 -4.90
N LYS A 67 27.20 4.12 -5.25
CA LYS A 67 27.54 2.83 -5.88
C LYS A 67 27.01 1.62 -5.09
N LYS A 68 27.13 1.64 -3.75
CA LYS A 68 26.63 0.55 -2.88
C LYS A 68 25.11 0.53 -2.78
N LEU A 69 24.48 1.70 -2.84
CA LEU A 69 23.04 1.85 -2.81
C LEU A 69 22.40 1.36 -4.13
N GLU A 70 22.99 1.74 -5.27
CA GLU A 70 22.57 1.29 -6.60
C GLU A 70 22.74 -0.22 -6.77
N GLU A 71 23.87 -0.78 -6.32
CA GLU A 71 24.09 -2.23 -6.33
C GLU A 71 22.99 -2.98 -5.56
N ARG A 72 22.55 -2.44 -4.42
CA ARG A 72 21.44 -3.00 -3.66
C ARG A 72 20.12 -2.91 -4.43
N GLY A 73 19.84 -1.76 -5.05
CA GLY A 73 18.66 -1.59 -5.89
C GLY A 73 18.62 -2.59 -7.05
N LEU A 74 19.74 -2.79 -7.75
CA LEU A 74 19.85 -3.75 -8.86
C LEU A 74 19.60 -5.18 -8.38
N LYS A 75 20.19 -5.57 -7.24
CA LYS A 75 19.95 -6.88 -6.62
C LYS A 75 18.49 -7.04 -6.20
N ALA A 76 17.86 -6.00 -5.68
CA ALA A 76 16.44 -6.01 -5.30
C ALA A 76 15.54 -6.19 -6.53
N MET A 77 15.82 -5.48 -7.63
CA MET A 77 15.09 -5.63 -8.89
C MET A 77 15.22 -7.01 -9.50
N ALA A 78 16.44 -7.56 -9.58
CA ALA A 78 16.65 -8.91 -10.08
C ALA A 78 15.90 -9.96 -9.23
N ALA A 79 15.90 -9.80 -7.90
CA ALA A 79 15.15 -10.66 -7.00
C ALA A 79 13.63 -10.53 -7.17
N LEU A 80 13.12 -9.30 -7.37
CA LEU A 80 11.71 -9.03 -7.62
C LEU A 80 11.25 -9.60 -8.96
N ALA A 81 12.02 -9.41 -10.04
CA ALA A 81 11.72 -9.97 -11.35
C ALA A 81 11.67 -11.50 -11.32
N LYS A 82 12.61 -12.13 -10.60
CA LYS A 82 12.60 -13.58 -10.35
C LYS A 82 11.34 -14.03 -9.60
N LEU A 83 10.89 -13.29 -8.59
CA LEU A 83 9.65 -13.60 -7.87
C LEU A 83 8.40 -13.46 -8.74
N LEU A 84 8.42 -12.55 -9.72
CA LEU A 84 7.30 -12.29 -10.62
C LEU A 84 7.34 -13.08 -11.93
N ASN A 85 8.37 -13.92 -12.13
CA ASN A 85 8.66 -14.62 -13.38
C ASN A 85 8.67 -13.66 -14.58
N ILE A 86 9.42 -12.57 -14.47
CA ILE A 86 9.64 -11.58 -15.53
C ILE A 86 11.10 -11.67 -15.97
N GLU A 87 11.36 -11.61 -17.28
CA GLU A 87 12.71 -11.51 -17.80
C GLU A 87 13.32 -10.16 -17.41
N TYR A 88 14.34 -10.21 -16.55
CA TYR A 88 15.09 -9.04 -16.14
C TYR A 88 16.26 -8.84 -17.10
N ASP A 89 16.16 -7.84 -17.97
CA ASP A 89 17.25 -7.48 -18.86
C ASP A 89 18.35 -6.72 -18.09
N GLU A 90 19.48 -7.40 -17.87
CA GLU A 90 20.66 -6.81 -17.23
C GLU A 90 21.31 -5.68 -18.04
N SER A 91 20.96 -5.51 -19.33
CA SER A 91 21.53 -4.49 -20.21
C SER A 91 21.18 -3.05 -19.77
N LYS A 92 20.11 -2.86 -18.98
CA LYS A 92 19.68 -1.55 -18.44
C LYS A 92 20.61 -0.97 -17.36
N LYS A 93 21.64 -1.69 -16.93
CA LYS A 93 22.62 -1.25 -15.89
C LYS A 93 23.37 0.05 -16.24
N ASN A 94 23.42 0.45 -17.51
CA ASN A 94 24.14 1.66 -17.98
C ASN A 94 23.24 2.90 -18.18
N MET A 95 21.94 2.82 -17.89
CA MET A 95 21.02 3.96 -17.98
C MET A 95 21.09 4.81 -16.71
N LYS A 96 20.68 6.09 -16.78
CA LYS A 96 20.72 6.99 -15.60
C LYS A 96 19.97 6.34 -14.42
N SER A 97 20.57 6.42 -13.23
CA SER A 97 20.17 5.67 -12.02
C SER A 97 18.71 5.84 -11.59
N LYS A 98 18.00 6.87 -12.05
CA LYS A 98 16.57 7.09 -11.79
C LYS A 98 15.66 6.21 -12.67
N ASP A 99 16.00 6.05 -13.94
CA ASP A 99 15.20 5.28 -14.92
C ASP A 99 15.36 3.78 -14.72
N VAL A 100 16.48 3.37 -14.14
CA VAL A 100 16.76 1.96 -13.83
C VAL A 100 15.73 1.42 -12.84
N PHE A 101 15.32 2.18 -11.82
CA PHE A 101 14.48 1.70 -10.72
C PHE A 101 12.98 1.95 -10.89
N ASP A 102 12.50 2.15 -12.11
CA ASP A 102 11.07 2.35 -12.37
C ASP A 102 10.29 1.01 -12.35
N ILE A 103 9.73 0.70 -11.18
CA ILE A 103 8.91 -0.50 -10.92
C ILE A 103 7.63 -0.50 -11.77
N ASP A 104 7.08 0.68 -12.11
CA ASP A 104 5.79 0.80 -12.79
C ASP A 104 5.89 0.27 -14.24
N SER A 105 7.04 0.50 -14.88
CA SER A 105 7.36 -0.08 -16.19
C SER A 105 7.41 -1.61 -16.18
N MET A 106 7.79 -2.25 -15.08
CA MET A 106 7.90 -3.71 -14.96
C MET A 106 6.57 -4.42 -14.68
N VAL A 107 5.56 -3.71 -14.14
CA VAL A 107 4.28 -4.31 -13.71
C VAL A 107 3.15 -4.07 -14.72
N LYS A 108 3.28 -3.05 -15.58
CA LYS A 108 2.29 -2.70 -16.61
C LYS A 108 1.99 -3.83 -17.60
N ASP A 109 2.97 -4.67 -17.94
CA ASP A 109 2.79 -5.74 -18.94
C ASP A 109 1.85 -6.88 -18.50
N LYS A 110 1.38 -6.91 -17.24
CA LYS A 110 0.46 -7.94 -16.72
C LYS A 110 -0.93 -7.44 -16.33
N ILE A 111 -1.20 -6.14 -16.42
CA ILE A 111 -2.53 -5.58 -16.14
C ILE A 111 -3.10 -5.09 -17.48
N PRO A 112 -4.16 -5.72 -18.02
CA PRO A 112 -4.79 -5.20 -19.23
C PRO A 112 -5.25 -3.77 -18.97
N LEU A 113 -4.70 -2.83 -19.73
CA LEU A 113 -5.25 -1.50 -19.84
C LEU A 113 -6.65 -1.67 -20.44
N ILE A 114 -7.69 -1.30 -19.69
CA ILE A 114 -9.00 -1.05 -20.30
C ILE A 114 -8.81 0.25 -21.08
N ASP A 115 -8.73 0.12 -22.41
CA ASP A 115 -8.81 1.24 -23.33
C ASP A 115 -10.13 1.95 -23.07
N THR A 116 -10.06 3.18 -22.55
CA THR A 116 -11.19 4.10 -22.56
C THR A 116 -11.34 4.64 -23.97
N GLU A 117 -12.02 3.88 -24.83
CA GLU A 117 -12.63 4.42 -26.04
C GLU A 117 -14.16 4.40 -25.90
N ASN A 118 -14.74 5.57 -26.18
CA ASN A 118 -16.17 5.83 -26.26
C ASN A 118 -16.84 4.89 -27.28
N ASN A 119 -17.99 4.29 -26.93
CA ASN A 119 -19.20 4.35 -27.75
C ASN A 119 -20.42 3.68 -27.10
N GLU A 120 -21.57 4.15 -27.57
CA GLU A 120 -22.94 4.02 -27.10
C GLU A 120 -23.54 2.59 -27.11
N ASP A 121 -24.54 2.41 -26.23
CA ASP A 121 -25.72 1.55 -26.31
C ASP A 121 -25.68 0.24 -27.13
N THR A 122 -25.86 -0.91 -26.47
CA THR A 122 -26.99 -1.81 -26.77
C THR A 122 -27.29 -2.78 -25.61
N LYS A 123 -28.58 -2.95 -25.28
CA LYS A 123 -29.13 -4.00 -24.42
C LYS A 123 -29.00 -5.39 -25.07
N ASN A 124 -28.60 -6.41 -24.29
CA ASN A 124 -29.28 -7.71 -24.10
C ASN A 124 -28.29 -8.84 -23.73
N GLY A 125 -28.71 -9.70 -22.80
CA GLY A 125 -28.32 -11.12 -22.83
C GLY A 125 -27.64 -11.69 -21.59
N ASN A 126 -28.44 -12.30 -20.72
CA ASN A 126 -28.17 -13.38 -19.76
C ASN A 126 -26.75 -13.98 -19.70
N GLY A 127 -26.17 -13.99 -18.49
CA GLY A 127 -25.06 -14.87 -18.12
C GLY A 127 -24.95 -15.03 -16.60
N ASN A 128 -25.23 -16.24 -16.11
CA ASN A 128 -25.18 -16.74 -14.74
C ASN A 128 -24.08 -16.12 -13.83
N ILE A 129 -24.52 -15.49 -12.73
CA ILE A 129 -23.68 -15.22 -11.56
C ILE A 129 -23.71 -16.45 -10.63
N ASN A 130 -22.70 -17.31 -10.75
CA ASN A 130 -22.41 -18.30 -9.71
C ASN A 130 -21.65 -17.60 -8.59
N GLY A 131 -22.31 -17.47 -7.43
CA GLY A 131 -21.81 -16.77 -6.26
C GLY A 131 -20.48 -17.32 -5.76
N SER A 132 -19.55 -16.41 -5.49
CA SER A 132 -18.42 -16.68 -4.61
C SER A 132 -18.83 -16.35 -3.19
N GLU A 133 -18.70 -17.34 -2.33
CA GLU A 133 -19.09 -17.32 -0.91
C GLU A 133 -18.41 -16.18 -0.14
N ILE A 134 -19.20 -15.61 0.77
CA ILE A 134 -18.79 -14.56 1.71
C ILE A 134 -17.83 -15.18 2.72
N VAL A 135 -16.53 -14.89 2.58
CA VAL A 135 -15.53 -15.36 3.56
C VAL A 135 -15.53 -14.41 4.76
N ALA A 136 -16.29 -14.76 5.80
CA ALA A 136 -16.16 -14.13 7.10
C ALA A 136 -14.81 -14.55 7.73
N VAL A 137 -13.86 -13.62 7.83
CA VAL A 137 -12.57 -13.87 8.47
C VAL A 137 -12.71 -13.73 10.00
N PRO A 138 -12.35 -14.74 10.82
CA PRO A 138 -12.38 -14.64 12.27
C PRO A 138 -11.32 -13.67 12.79
N CYS A 139 -11.67 -12.95 13.85
CA CYS A 139 -10.77 -12.08 14.59
C CYS A 139 -9.94 -12.89 15.60
N GLU A 140 -8.93 -13.62 15.14
CA GLU A 140 -7.81 -14.05 15.98
C GLU A 140 -6.47 -13.85 15.24
N PRO A 141 -5.39 -13.48 15.94
CA PRO A 141 -4.07 -13.38 15.33
C PRO A 141 -3.58 -14.80 15.05
N SER A 142 -3.76 -15.28 13.82
CA SER A 142 -3.19 -16.56 13.41
C SER A 142 -1.67 -16.46 13.49
N SER A 143 -1.08 -17.33 14.30
CA SER A 143 0.35 -17.55 14.50
C SER A 143 1.06 -18.18 13.28
N SER A 144 0.49 -17.98 12.09
CA SER A 144 1.06 -18.37 10.81
C SER A 144 1.45 -17.09 10.06
N GLY A 145 2.74 -16.95 9.71
CA GLY A 145 3.33 -15.78 9.04
C GLY A 145 2.84 -15.50 7.62
N THR A 146 1.55 -15.62 7.35
CA THR A 146 0.88 -15.11 6.18
C THR A 146 0.72 -13.60 6.33
N TYR A 147 1.40 -12.84 5.48
CA TYR A 147 1.21 -11.40 5.35
C TYR A 147 -0.25 -11.09 4.98
N ILE A 148 -0.98 -10.46 5.91
CA ILE A 148 -2.33 -9.96 5.67
C ILE A 148 -2.17 -8.55 5.11
N LYS A 149 -2.57 -8.33 3.85
CA LYS A 149 -2.53 -7.01 3.22
C LYS A 149 -3.33 -6.03 4.10
N PRO A 150 -2.73 -4.92 4.58
CA PRO A 150 -3.43 -4.02 5.46
C PRO A 150 -4.63 -3.41 4.73
N ARG A 151 -5.74 -3.26 5.46
CA ARG A 151 -7.07 -3.00 4.90
C ARG A 151 -7.16 -1.75 4.02
N TYR A 152 -6.33 -0.73 4.28
CA TYR A 152 -6.27 0.51 3.49
C TYR A 152 -5.55 0.35 2.14
N LEU A 153 -4.83 -0.75 1.91
CA LEU A 153 -4.23 -1.09 0.61
C LEU A 153 -5.10 -2.05 -0.20
N VAL A 154 -6.17 -2.59 0.40
CA VAL A 154 -7.19 -3.37 -0.31
C VAL A 154 -8.05 -2.36 -1.06
N TYR A 155 -8.20 -2.53 -2.38
CA TYR A 155 -8.96 -1.61 -3.21
C TYR A 155 -10.40 -1.45 -2.67
N PRO A 156 -11.01 -0.26 -2.77
CA PRO A 156 -12.34 0.04 -2.24
C PRO A 156 -13.46 -0.88 -2.77
N GLU A 157 -13.20 -1.62 -3.85
CA GLU A 157 -14.09 -2.64 -4.42
C GLU A 157 -14.44 -3.80 -3.46
N HIS A 158 -13.70 -3.96 -2.35
CA HIS A 158 -13.96 -4.98 -1.33
C HIS A 158 -14.45 -4.43 0.01
N MET A 159 -14.67 -3.12 0.13
CA MET A 159 -15.24 -2.55 1.37
C MET A 159 -16.76 -2.57 1.28
N SER A 160 -17.38 -3.45 2.08
CA SER A 160 -18.83 -3.58 2.16
C SER A 160 -19.31 -3.49 3.60
N PHE A 161 -20.50 -2.93 3.80
CA PHE A 161 -21.19 -3.01 5.09
C PHE A 161 -21.61 -4.46 5.37
N PRO A 162 -21.42 -4.99 6.59
CA PRO A 162 -21.81 -6.36 6.94
C PRO A 162 -23.32 -6.59 6.78
N TYR A 163 -24.13 -5.56 7.05
CA TYR A 163 -25.60 -5.61 6.94
C TYR A 163 -26.14 -4.87 5.71
N GLY A 164 -25.27 -4.49 4.77
CA GLY A 164 -25.64 -3.59 3.68
C GLY A 164 -25.85 -2.13 4.14
N PRO A 165 -26.15 -1.22 3.20
CA PRO A 165 -26.34 0.20 3.49
C PRO A 165 -27.68 0.46 4.18
N SER A 166 -27.69 1.38 5.15
CA SER A 166 -28.91 1.84 5.82
C SER A 166 -29.81 2.63 4.87
N LYS A 167 -31.12 2.51 5.07
CA LYS A 167 -32.14 3.26 4.32
C LYS A 167 -32.13 4.76 4.62
N GLU A 168 -31.82 5.12 5.87
CA GLU A 168 -31.79 6.53 6.30
C GLU A 168 -30.50 7.23 5.82
N ALA A 169 -29.36 6.54 5.95
CA ALA A 169 -28.06 7.07 5.58
C ALA A 169 -27.25 5.98 4.83
N PRO A 170 -27.18 6.05 3.48
CA PRO A 170 -26.46 5.05 2.69
C PRO A 170 -24.95 4.97 2.97
N ALA A 171 -24.38 6.00 3.60
CA ALA A 171 -23.01 6.03 4.09
C ALA A 171 -22.80 5.17 5.35
N ASN A 172 -23.88 4.68 5.99
CA ASN A 172 -23.84 3.88 7.20
C ASN A 172 -24.35 2.46 6.93
N SER A 173 -23.94 1.51 7.76
CA SER A 173 -24.49 0.15 7.75
C SER A 173 -25.94 0.11 8.26
N ASP A 174 -26.77 -0.79 7.74
CA ASP A 174 -28.13 -1.08 8.24
C ASP A 174 -28.16 -1.69 9.66
N GLY A 175 -27.01 -1.85 10.32
CA GLY A 175 -26.91 -2.22 11.72
C GLY A 175 -26.66 -1.05 12.67
N VAL A 176 -26.65 0.19 12.17
CA VAL A 176 -26.52 1.41 13.00
C VAL A 176 -27.64 2.40 12.70
N GLU A 177 -28.08 3.10 13.73
CA GLU A 177 -29.12 4.13 13.67
C GLU A 177 -28.58 5.47 14.15
N ILE A 178 -29.04 6.57 13.56
CA ILE A 178 -28.69 7.93 13.98
C ILE A 178 -29.71 8.38 15.02
N VAL A 179 -29.27 8.50 16.28
CA VAL A 179 -30.13 8.92 17.40
C VAL A 179 -29.68 10.28 17.91
N TYR A 180 -30.61 11.08 18.42
CA TYR A 180 -30.31 12.35 19.08
C TYR A 180 -30.59 12.27 20.59
N ASN A 181 -29.68 12.82 21.39
CA ASN A 181 -29.98 13.20 22.77
C ASN A 181 -29.28 14.52 23.14
N GLU A 182 -29.72 15.16 24.22
CA GLU A 182 -29.18 16.47 24.63
C GLU A 182 -27.70 16.41 25.04
N LYS A 183 -27.22 15.25 25.52
CA LYS A 183 -25.86 15.09 26.04
C LYS A 183 -24.80 14.94 24.93
N TYR A 184 -25.13 14.21 23.85
CA TYR A 184 -24.19 13.81 22.80
C TYR A 184 -24.58 14.35 21.42
N GLY A 185 -25.76 14.97 21.29
CA GLY A 185 -26.29 15.37 19.99
C GLY A 185 -26.63 14.15 19.13
N ARG A 186 -26.46 14.28 17.80
CA ARG A 186 -26.62 13.16 16.86
C ARG A 186 -25.44 12.20 16.99
N HIS A 187 -25.73 10.94 17.28
CA HIS A 187 -24.74 9.89 17.47
C HIS A 187 -25.24 8.58 16.86
N LEU A 188 -24.31 7.69 16.54
CA LEU A 188 -24.63 6.37 16.03
C LEU A 188 -24.83 5.39 17.17
N VAL A 189 -25.92 4.63 17.11
CA VAL A 189 -26.23 3.54 18.03
C VAL A 189 -26.28 2.24 17.24
N ALA A 190 -25.55 1.22 17.70
CA ALA A 190 -25.60 -0.10 17.09
C ALA A 190 -26.94 -0.79 17.43
N THR A 191 -27.68 -1.20 16.40
CA THR A 191 -28.92 -1.96 16.50
C THR A 191 -28.71 -3.46 16.26
N LYS A 192 -27.55 -3.83 15.70
CA LYS A 192 -27.10 -5.21 15.46
C LYS A 192 -25.70 -5.42 16.03
N GLU A 193 -25.32 -6.68 16.22
CA GLU A 193 -23.97 -7.02 16.70
C GLU A 193 -22.91 -6.75 15.62
N PHE A 194 -21.73 -6.31 16.02
CA PHE A 194 -20.60 -6.12 15.11
C PHE A 194 -19.37 -6.81 15.65
N LYS A 195 -18.54 -7.35 14.77
CA LYS A 195 -17.25 -7.94 15.12
C LYS A 195 -16.15 -6.89 15.03
N PRO A 196 -15.06 -7.02 15.82
CA PRO A 196 -13.89 -6.19 15.64
C PRO A 196 -13.39 -6.26 14.20
N GLY A 197 -13.31 -5.10 13.55
CA GLY A 197 -12.97 -5.00 12.14
C GLY A 197 -14.16 -4.93 11.19
N ASP A 198 -15.40 -4.87 11.64
CA ASP A 198 -16.52 -4.52 10.76
C ASP A 198 -16.52 -3.02 10.43
N ILE A 199 -17.07 -2.68 9.26
CA ILE A 199 -17.19 -1.30 8.80
C ILE A 199 -18.60 -0.78 9.15
N LEU A 200 -18.65 0.28 9.97
CA LEU A 200 -19.90 0.91 10.39
C LEU A 200 -20.33 2.02 9.42
N THR A 201 -19.36 2.80 8.94
CA THR A 201 -19.59 3.97 8.08
C THR A 201 -18.52 4.07 6.99
N MET A 202 -18.92 4.52 5.81
CA MET A 202 -18.07 4.83 4.67
C MET A 202 -18.57 6.12 4.02
N GLU A 203 -17.73 7.15 4.07
CA GLU A 203 -18.07 8.45 3.52
C GLU A 203 -17.17 8.76 2.31
N LYS A 204 -17.77 9.31 1.26
CA LYS A 204 -17.01 9.89 0.16
C LYS A 204 -16.56 11.27 0.61
N PRO A 205 -15.25 11.61 0.50
CA PRO A 205 -14.79 12.93 0.89
C PRO A 205 -15.56 14.00 0.10
N PHE A 206 -16.04 15.04 0.81
CA PHE A 206 -16.75 16.15 0.18
C PHE A 206 -15.85 16.92 -0.80
N ALA A 207 -14.57 17.06 -0.47
CA ALA A 207 -13.55 17.59 -1.35
C ALA A 207 -12.18 16.98 -1.03
N TRP A 208 -11.32 16.92 -2.03
CA TRP A 208 -9.90 16.64 -1.88
C TRP A 208 -9.10 17.83 -2.43
N VAL A 209 -8.26 18.45 -1.62
CA VAL A 209 -7.38 19.53 -2.08
C VAL A 209 -5.96 19.02 -1.99
N ILE A 210 -5.31 18.91 -3.15
CA ILE A 210 -3.89 18.60 -3.22
C ILE A 210 -3.17 19.94 -3.21
N TYR A 211 -2.52 20.27 -2.09
CA TYR A 211 -1.59 21.38 -2.05
C TYR A 211 -0.36 21.01 -2.89
N ARG A 212 -0.05 21.85 -3.87
CA ARG A 212 1.26 21.84 -4.53
C ARG A 212 2.07 22.95 -3.88
N ASP A 213 3.20 22.58 -3.30
CA ASP A 213 4.25 23.54 -2.98
C ASP A 213 4.89 24.07 -4.27
#